data_AF-A0A1A8L6W5-F1
#
_entry.id   AF-A0A1A8L6W5-F1
#
_cell.length_a   1.000
_cell.length_b   1.000
_cell.length_c   1.000
_cell.angle_alpha   90.00
_cell.angle_beta   90.00
_cell.angle_gamma   90.00
#
_symmetry.space_group_name_H-M   'P 1'
#
loop_
_entity.id
_entity.type
_entity.pdbx_description
1 polymer ?
#
loop_
_entity_poly.entity_id
_entity_poly.type
_entity_poly.pdbx_seq_one_letter_code
_entity_poly.pdbx_strand_id
1 'polypeptide(L)' 'PKPTVLWLKDSAMVRTGGRFTVREAEDGSFEMRISSAQKSDSGLYVCKLLSECGTKQAECRLEVLEHVHLKITR' A
#
# COMPACT_ATOMS: atom_id res chain seq x y z
N PRO A 1 -15.59 18.40 -6.50
CA PRO A 1 -14.66 17.69 -7.41
C PRO A 1 -14.29 16.31 -6.85
N LYS A 2 -14.28 15.26 -7.69
CA LYS A 2 -13.82 13.92 -7.28
C LYS A 2 -12.30 13.96 -7.03
N PRO A 3 -11.81 13.54 -5.86
CA PRO A 3 -10.38 13.60 -5.57
C PRO A 3 -9.62 12.54 -6.39
N THR A 4 -8.36 12.84 -6.70
CA THR A 4 -7.41 11.84 -7.22
C THR A 4 -6.66 11.21 -6.05
N VAL A 5 -6.47 9.89 -6.07
CA VAL A 5 -5.67 9.19 -5.08
C VAL A 5 -4.27 8.89 -5.61
N LEU A 6 -3.25 9.14 -4.78
CA LEU A 6 -1.86 8.77 -5.02
C LEU A 6 -1.38 7.87 -3.88
N TRP A 7 -0.90 6.68 -4.23
CA TRP A 7 -0.29 5.74 -3.30
C TRP A 7 1.23 5.79 -3.42
N LEU A 8 1.92 5.87 -2.28
CA LEU A 8 3.37 5.87 -2.19
C LEU A 8 3.84 4.74 -1.26
N LYS A 9 4.95 4.10 -1.59
CA LYS A 9 5.75 3.24 -0.70
C LYS A 9 7.14 3.82 -0.63
N ASP A 10 7.60 4.19 0.57
CA ASP A 10 8.93 4.76 0.80
C ASP A 10 9.22 5.94 -0.16
N SER A 11 8.21 6.80 -0.36
CA SER A 11 8.17 7.94 -1.30
C SER A 11 8.12 7.59 -2.80
N ALA A 12 8.19 6.31 -3.19
CA ALA A 12 8.03 5.88 -4.57
C ALA A 12 6.55 5.60 -4.90
N MET A 13 6.11 6.00 -6.09
CA MET A 13 4.73 5.80 -6.52
C MET A 13 4.41 4.32 -6.72
N VAL A 14 3.30 3.88 -6.12
CA VAL A 14 2.72 2.55 -6.34
C VAL A 14 1.66 2.64 -7.42
N ARG A 15 1.73 1.72 -8.38
CA ARG A 15 0.75 1.56 -9.47
C ARG A 15 0.27 0.12 -9.51
N THR A 16 -0.90 -0.10 -10.12
CA THR A 16 -1.35 -1.45 -10.41
C THR A 16 -0.34 -2.14 -11.33
N GLY A 17 0.10 -3.33 -10.92
CA GLY A 17 1.12 -4.11 -11.62
C GLY A 17 1.74 -5.17 -10.73
N GLY A 18 2.06 -6.33 -11.32
CA GLY A 18 2.60 -7.47 -10.57
C GLY A 18 1.70 -7.86 -9.40
N ARG A 19 2.21 -7.72 -8.17
CA ARG A 19 1.50 -8.06 -6.92
C ARG A 19 0.65 -6.92 -6.36
N PHE A 20 0.80 -5.70 -6.88
CA PHE A 20 0.09 -4.52 -6.40
C PHE A 20 -1.16 -4.24 -7.24
N THR A 21 -2.25 -3.87 -6.58
CA THR A 21 -3.47 -3.37 -7.22
C THR A 21 -3.94 -2.13 -6.48
N VAL A 22 -4.18 -1.04 -7.22
CA VAL A 22 -4.83 0.18 -6.70
C VAL A 22 -6.14 0.40 -7.46
N ARG A 23 -7.23 0.65 -6.74
CA ARG A 23 -8.56 0.83 -7.32
C ARG A 23 -9.44 1.73 -6.48
N GLU A 24 -10.51 2.22 -7.09
CA GLU A 24 -11.67 2.76 -6.39
C GLU A 24 -12.70 1.64 -6.27
N ALA A 25 -13.20 1.40 -5.06
CA ALA A 25 -14.26 0.44 -4.79
C ALA A 25 -15.64 1.05 -5.07
N GLU A 26 -16.66 0.20 -5.14
CA GLU A 26 -18.03 0.61 -5.47
C GLU A 26 -18.66 1.56 -4.43
N ASP A 27 -18.19 1.49 -3.18
CA ASP A 27 -18.60 2.39 -2.10
C ASP A 27 -17.90 3.77 -2.14
N GLY A 28 -17.07 4.02 -3.16
CA GLY A 28 -16.31 5.25 -3.33
C GLY A 28 -15.03 5.31 -2.51
N SER A 29 -14.66 4.25 -1.79
CA SER A 29 -13.36 4.17 -1.11
C SER A 29 -12.22 3.89 -2.11
N PHE A 30 -11.00 4.28 -1.74
CA PHE A 30 -9.80 3.95 -2.51
C PHE A 30 -9.00 2.87 -1.79
N GLU A 31 -8.66 1.81 -2.51
CA GLU A 31 -8.00 0.63 -1.97
C GLU A 31 -6.66 0.38 -2.65
N MET A 32 -5.67 -0.07 -1.86
CA MET A 32 -4.44 -0.67 -2.35
C MET A 32 -4.32 -2.10 -1.77
N ARG A 33 -4.07 -3.07 -2.63
CA ARG A 33 -3.90 -4.48 -2.27
C ARG A 33 -2.55 -5.01 -2.73
N ILE A 34 -1.91 -5.80 -1.86
CA ILE A 34 -0.68 -6.55 -2.16
C ILE A 34 -1.01 -8.04 -2.09
N SER A 35 -0.86 -8.77 -3.19
CA SER A 35 -0.97 -10.24 -3.20
C SER A 35 0.36 -10.90 -2.82
N SER A 36 0.32 -12.00 -2.06
CA SER A 36 1.51 -12.75 -1.64
C SER A 36 2.61 -11.84 -1.07
N ALA A 37 2.33 -11.23 0.09
CA ALA A 37 3.23 -10.27 0.72
C ALA A 37 4.62 -10.87 0.96
N GLN A 38 5.65 -10.09 0.66
CA GLN A 38 7.07 -10.44 0.76
C GLN A 38 7.76 -9.47 1.72
N LYS A 39 8.91 -9.86 2.28
CA LYS A 39 9.70 -8.97 3.17
C LYS A 39 9.98 -7.59 2.56
N SER A 40 10.24 -7.54 1.24
CA SER A 40 10.48 -6.31 0.49
C SER A 40 9.30 -5.34 0.46
N ASP A 41 8.09 -5.82 0.77
CA ASP A 41 6.89 -4.99 0.84
C ASP A 41 6.81 -4.19 2.14
N SER A 42 7.63 -4.51 3.14
CA SER A 42 7.76 -3.68 4.34
C SER A 42 8.17 -2.27 3.95
N GLY A 43 7.63 -1.26 4.65
CA GLY A 43 7.90 0.15 4.35
C GLY A 43 6.83 1.09 4.88
N LEU A 44 7.03 2.38 4.63
CA LEU A 44 6.05 3.42 4.91
C LEU A 44 5.16 3.61 3.68
N TYR A 45 3.86 3.38 3.85
CA TYR A 45 2.85 3.62 2.84
C TYR A 45 2.10 4.92 3.13
N VAL A 46 1.89 5.71 2.09
CA VAL A 46 1.13 6.97 2.17
C VAL A 46 0.04 6.97 1.11
N CYS A 47 -1.19 7.24 1.54
CA CYS A 47 -2.31 7.55 0.66
C CYS A 47 -2.53 9.06 0.67
N LYS A 48 -2.40 9.72 -0.49
CA LYS A 48 -2.66 11.15 -0.67
C LYS A 48 -3.90 11.35 -1.52
N LEU A 49 -4.85 12.13 -1.02
CA LEU A 49 -6.04 12.58 -1.72
C LEU A 49 -5.82 14.02 -2.19
N LEU A 50 -5.85 14.23 -3.50
CA LEU A 50 -5.67 15.53 -4.13
C LEU A 50 -7.00 16.03 -4.71
N SER A 51 -7.36 17.27 -4.40
CA SER A 51 -8.52 17.96 -4.95
C SER A 51 -8.16 19.42 -5.27
N GLU A 52 -8.99 20.11 -6.06
CA GLU A 52 -8.80 21.56 -6.35
C GLU A 52 -8.73 22.41 -5.08
N CYS A 53 -9.40 21.97 -4.00
CA CYS A 53 -9.45 22.68 -2.73
C CYS A 53 -8.28 22.33 -1.79
N GLY A 54 -7.41 21.39 -2.16
CA GLY A 54 -6.23 21.02 -1.37
C GLY A 54 -5.95 19.52 -1.30
N THR A 55 -5.05 19.15 -0.39
CA THR A 55 -4.54 17.78 -0.22
C THR A 55 -4.79 17.29 1.20
N LYS A 56 -5.19 16.02 1.33
CA LYS A 56 -5.19 15.27 2.59
C LYS A 56 -4.32 14.02 2.44
N GLN A 57 -3.70 13.57 3.52
CA GLN A 57 -2.90 12.34 3.51
C GLN A 57 -3.10 11.49 4.76
N ALA A 58 -2.90 10.18 4.60
CA ALA A 58 -2.85 9.20 5.67
C ALA A 58 -1.63 8.29 5.47
N GLU A 59 -1.02 7.86 6.58
CA GLU A 59 0.24 7.11 6.57
C GLU A 59 0.10 5.81 7.37
N CYS A 60 0.75 4.75 6.91
CA CYS A 60 0.76 3.44 7.56
C CYS A 60 2.11 2.76 7.36
N ARG A 61 2.71 2.22 8.43
CA ARG A 61 3.94 1.43 8.34
C ARG A 61 3.58 -0.06 8.29
N LEU A 62 4.01 -0.75 7.24
CA LEU A 62 3.85 -2.19 7.08
C LEU A 62 5.15 -2.91 7.41
N GLU A 63 5.05 -3.97 8.21
CA GLU A 63 6.14 -4.91 8.49
C GLU A 63 5.69 -6.32 8.12
N VAL A 64 6.43 -6.96 7.22
CA VAL A 64 6.18 -8.34 6.79
C VAL A 64 7.19 -9.26 7.45
N LEU A 65 6.70 -10.09 8.38
CA LEU A 65 7.52 -11.08 9.07
C LEU A 65 7.69 -12.32 8.19
N GLU A 66 8.91 -12.86 8.12
CA GLU A 66 9.12 -14.16 7.49
C GLU A 66 8.62 -15.27 8.41
N HIS A 67 8.03 -16.30 7.80
CA HIS A 67 7.86 -17.58 8.48
C HIS A 67 9.24 -18.16 8.77
N VAL A 68 9.66 -18.13 10.02
CA VAL A 68 10.90 -18.77 10.45
C VAL A 68 10.69 -20.28 10.36
N HIS A 69 11.38 -20.95 9.44
CA HIS A 69 11.42 -22.40 9.42
C HIS A 69 12.33 -22.86 10.57
N LEU A 70 11.74 -23.10 11.74
CA LEU A 70 12.46 -23.62 12.89
C LEU A 70 12.94 -25.04 12.53
N LYS A 71 14.24 -25.17 12.24
CA LYS A 71 14.87 -26.49 12.15
C LYS A 71 14.97 -27.05 13.57
N ILE A 72 14.10 -27.99 13.91
CA ILE A 72 14.26 -28.80 15.12
C ILE A 72 15.43 -29.74 14.84
N THR A 73 16.64 -29.34 15.22
CA THR A 73 17.79 -30.25 15.31
C THR A 73 17.66 -31.08 16.58
N ARG A 74 17.76 -32.41 16.43
CA ARG A 74 17.82 -33.38 17.54
C ARG A 74 19.12 -33.26 18.32
#